data_AF-A0A3M1X2N2-F1
#
_entry.id   AF-A0A3M1X2N2-F1
#
_cell.length_a   1.000
_cell.length_b   1.000
_cell.length_c   1.000
_cell.angle_alpha   90.00
_cell.angle_beta   90.00
_cell.angle_gamma   90.00
#
_symmetry.space_group_name_H-M   'P 1'
#
loop_
_entity.id
_entity.type
_entity.pdbx_description
1 polymer ?
#
loop_
_entity_poly.entity_id
_entity_poly.type
_entity_poly.pdbx_seq_one_letter_code
_entity_poly.pdbx_strand_id
1 'polypeptide(L)'
;MKDIVKELLKNNERFADEWGSKKDLTIPPRKRIAVLTCMDARVDPLPMPGLEIGDAHVVRNAGGRASDDAIRSLVISHKLLGTDTWLVIHHTDCGMETFTDEEKDGFLIQSLETAVHDGKKWVDGGEGPGSLEGSNLSFRNPKSAIRMYESAHRVKGTQLLSG
;
A
#
# COMPACT_ATOMS: atom_id res chain seq x y z
N MET A 1 15.96 0.37 -22.01
CA MET A 1 15.22 1.12 -20.96
C MET A 1 13.95 1.67 -21.60
N LYS A 2 12.76 1.41 -21.03
CA LYS A 2 11.47 1.88 -21.57
C LYS A 2 11.46 3.43 -21.61
N ASP A 3 10.81 4.04 -22.59
CA ASP A 3 10.82 5.51 -22.75
C ASP A 3 10.22 6.25 -21.55
N ILE A 4 9.20 5.69 -20.92
CA ILE A 4 8.64 6.21 -19.66
C ILE A 4 9.70 6.31 -18.55
N VAL A 5 10.66 5.39 -18.49
CA VAL A 5 11.71 5.44 -17.46
C VAL A 5 12.62 6.64 -17.69
N LYS A 6 12.93 6.97 -18.94
CA LYS A 6 13.75 8.16 -19.27
C LYS A 6 13.01 9.45 -18.90
N GLU A 7 11.71 9.51 -19.14
CA GLU A 7 10.87 10.64 -18.74
C GLU A 7 10.84 10.80 -17.21
N LEU A 8 10.62 9.71 -16.47
CA LEU A 8 10.60 9.74 -15.01
C LEU A 8 11.94 10.17 -14.41
N LEU A 9 13.06 9.77 -15.02
CA LEU A 9 14.39 10.24 -14.60
C LEU A 9 14.54 11.76 -14.77
N LYS A 10 14.11 12.31 -15.91
CA LYS A 10 14.12 13.78 -16.13
C LYS A 10 13.20 14.52 -15.17
N ASN A 11 12.03 13.96 -14.87
CA ASN A 11 11.12 14.53 -13.89
C ASN A 11 11.72 14.53 -12.49
N ASN A 12 12.43 13.46 -12.12
CA ASN A 12 13.17 13.36 -10.86
C ASN A 12 14.33 14.36 -10.77
N GLU A 13 15.08 14.57 -11.86
CA GLU A 13 16.14 15.60 -11.91
C GLU A 13 15.57 16.98 -11.58
N ARG A 14 14.48 17.39 -12.26
CA ARG A 14 13.79 18.66 -11.96
C ARG A 14 13.28 18.71 -10.52
N PHE A 15 12.71 17.63 -10.02
CA PHE A 15 12.23 17.56 -8.64
C PHE A 15 13.37 17.73 -7.61
N ALA A 16 14.55 17.17 -7.89
CA ALA A 16 15.72 17.33 -7.04
C ALA A 16 16.23 18.78 -7.04
N ASP A 17 16.25 19.43 -8.19
CA ASP A 17 16.63 20.85 -8.32
C ASP A 17 15.67 21.78 -7.55
N GLU A 18 14.37 21.45 -7.55
CA GLU A 18 13.32 22.20 -6.88
C GLU A 18 13.12 21.80 -5.39
N TRP A 19 13.91 20.85 -4.87
CA TRP A 19 13.72 20.30 -3.52
C TRP A 19 13.80 21.37 -2.42
N GLY A 20 14.67 22.36 -2.60
CA GLY A 20 14.71 23.59 -1.81
C GLY A 20 14.95 23.34 -0.31
N SER A 21 14.15 24.00 0.54
CA SER A 21 14.25 23.90 2.00
C SER A 21 13.85 22.54 2.58
N LYS A 22 13.27 21.64 1.78
CA LYS A 22 12.89 20.29 2.24
C LYS A 22 14.10 19.42 2.57
N LYS A 23 15.30 19.81 2.11
CA LYS A 23 16.57 19.16 2.47
C LYS A 23 16.88 19.23 3.98
N ASP A 24 16.30 20.20 4.67
CA ASP A 24 16.55 20.46 6.09
C ASP A 24 15.53 19.73 6.99
N LEU A 25 14.62 18.94 6.41
CA LEU A 25 13.70 18.08 7.15
C LEU A 25 14.46 16.99 7.91
N THR A 26 14.03 16.73 9.14
CA THR A 26 14.60 15.69 9.99
C THR A 26 13.97 14.32 9.69
N ILE A 27 14.64 13.26 10.14
CA ILE A 27 14.16 11.87 9.96
C ILE A 27 12.83 11.62 10.71
N PRO A 28 12.64 12.04 11.98
CA PRO A 28 11.37 11.82 12.68
C PRO A 28 10.23 12.67 12.09
N PRO A 29 9.02 12.12 11.88
CA PRO A 29 7.89 12.88 11.34
C PRO A 29 7.46 14.02 12.26
N ARG A 30 7.31 15.24 11.72
CA ARG A 30 7.00 16.46 12.49
C ARG A 30 5.72 16.34 13.31
N LYS A 31 4.69 15.70 12.74
CA LYS A 31 3.37 15.55 13.39
C LYS A 31 3.22 14.22 14.13
N ARG A 32 4.27 13.38 14.17
CA ARG A 32 4.25 12.07 14.86
C ARG A 32 3.13 11.14 14.33
N ILE A 33 2.81 11.27 13.05
CA ILE A 33 1.75 10.48 12.38
C ILE A 33 2.38 9.38 11.52
N ALA A 34 1.73 8.22 11.49
CA ALA A 34 1.94 7.18 10.49
C ALA A 34 0.63 6.88 9.74
N VAL A 35 0.67 6.95 8.42
CA VAL A 35 -0.45 6.64 7.53
C VAL A 35 -0.27 5.22 6.98
N LEU A 36 -1.31 4.38 7.08
CA LEU A 36 -1.43 3.11 6.38
C LEU A 36 -2.56 3.23 5.35
N THR A 37 -2.23 3.08 4.05
CA THR A 37 -3.22 3.22 2.98
C THR A 37 -2.95 2.34 1.75
N CYS A 38 -3.84 2.37 0.77
CA CYS A 38 -3.75 1.57 -0.44
C CYS A 38 -2.65 2.07 -1.38
N MET A 39 -2.09 1.18 -2.21
CA MET A 39 -1.19 1.50 -3.31
C MET A 39 -1.88 2.07 -4.55
N ASP A 40 -3.19 2.29 -4.51
CA ASP A 40 -3.99 2.81 -5.63
C ASP A 40 -3.41 4.13 -6.17
N ALA A 41 -3.27 4.21 -7.49
CA ALA A 41 -2.65 5.35 -8.18
C ALA A 41 -3.46 6.66 -8.04
N ARG A 42 -4.73 6.57 -7.64
CA ARG A 42 -5.63 7.72 -7.41
C ARG A 42 -5.52 8.27 -5.98
N VAL A 43 -4.80 7.58 -5.09
CA VAL A 43 -4.62 7.97 -3.69
C VAL A 43 -3.31 8.71 -3.53
N ASP A 44 -3.40 10.01 -3.22
CA ASP A 44 -2.27 10.83 -2.78
C ASP A 44 -2.28 10.95 -1.24
N PRO A 45 -1.39 10.23 -0.52
CA PRO A 45 -1.53 9.96 0.91
C PRO A 45 -1.23 11.14 1.84
N LEU A 46 -0.46 12.14 1.40
CA LEU A 46 -0.13 13.31 2.23
C LEU A 46 -1.16 14.44 2.05
N PRO A 47 -1.47 14.91 0.83
CA PRO A 47 -2.38 16.04 0.66
C PRO A 47 -3.83 15.71 1.00
N MET A 48 -4.27 14.45 0.80
CA MET A 48 -5.64 14.02 1.13
C MET A 48 -6.03 14.33 2.59
N PRO A 49 -5.22 14.00 3.61
CA PRO A 49 -5.45 14.42 5.00
C PRO A 49 -4.89 15.81 5.36
N GLY A 50 -4.42 16.61 4.40
CA GLY A 50 -3.82 17.92 4.66
C GLY A 50 -2.44 17.86 5.32
N LEU A 51 -1.65 16.83 5.01
CA LEU A 51 -0.27 16.66 5.46
C LEU A 51 0.71 17.10 4.38
N GLU A 52 1.89 17.54 4.82
CA GLU A 52 2.99 17.95 3.96
C GLU A 52 4.16 16.95 4.02
N ILE A 53 5.12 17.12 3.11
CA ILE A 53 6.39 16.36 3.14
C ILE A 53 7.06 16.56 4.51
N GLY A 54 7.39 15.45 5.17
CA GLY A 54 8.01 15.43 6.51
C GLY A 54 7.01 15.36 7.68
N ASP A 55 5.70 15.47 7.45
CA ASP A 55 4.72 15.42 8.54
C ASP A 55 4.46 14.01 9.07
N ALA A 56 4.48 13.01 8.20
CA ALA A 56 4.06 11.65 8.51
C ALA A 56 4.92 10.62 7.78
N HIS A 57 5.03 9.43 8.38
CA HIS A 57 5.40 8.24 7.62
C HIS A 57 4.21 7.73 6.83
N VAL A 58 4.47 7.15 5.67
CA VAL A 58 3.45 6.60 4.78
C VAL A 58 3.81 5.15 4.42
N VAL A 59 2.97 4.22 4.85
CA VAL A 59 3.04 2.80 4.52
C VAL A 59 1.92 2.47 3.53
N ARG A 60 2.27 1.88 2.38
CA ARG A 60 1.31 1.54 1.32
C ARG A 60 1.42 0.09 0.91
N ASN A 61 0.28 -0.57 0.70
CA ASN A 61 0.20 -1.91 0.09
C ASN A 61 -1.16 -2.10 -0.60
N ALA A 62 -1.38 -3.26 -1.23
CA ALA A 62 -2.64 -3.59 -1.87
C ALA A 62 -3.80 -3.58 -0.84
N GLY A 63 -4.72 -2.62 -0.98
CA GLY A 63 -5.87 -2.46 -0.10
C GLY A 63 -5.61 -1.80 1.26
N GLY A 64 -4.41 -1.27 1.53
CA GLY A 64 -4.11 -0.57 2.78
C GLY A 64 -4.27 -1.45 4.03
N ARG A 65 -3.80 -2.69 3.93
CA ARG A 65 -4.01 -3.72 4.93
C ARG A 65 -2.93 -3.67 5.99
N ALA A 66 -3.35 -3.87 7.24
CA ALA A 66 -2.45 -4.07 8.36
C ALA A 66 -1.82 -5.47 8.26
N SER A 67 -1.04 -5.74 7.22
CA SER A 67 -0.23 -6.95 7.07
C SER A 67 0.91 -6.98 8.08
N ASP A 68 1.61 -8.10 8.19
CA ASP A 68 2.73 -8.23 9.12
C ASP A 68 3.85 -7.24 8.77
N ASP A 69 4.09 -7.01 7.48
CA ASP A 69 5.04 -6.01 7.01
C ASP A 69 4.58 -4.57 7.28
N ALA A 70 3.28 -4.29 7.15
CA ALA A 70 2.74 -2.99 7.55
C ALA A 70 2.90 -2.76 9.06
N ILE A 71 2.55 -3.76 9.89
CA ILE A 71 2.73 -3.69 11.34
C ILE A 71 4.20 -3.53 11.70
N ARG A 72 5.12 -4.29 11.10
CA ARG A 72 6.57 -4.13 11.28
C ARG A 72 7.02 -2.69 11.01
N SER A 73 6.56 -2.11 9.91
CA SER A 73 6.87 -0.72 9.53
C SER A 73 6.30 0.28 10.54
N LEU A 74 5.06 0.09 10.98
CA LEU A 74 4.43 0.94 12.00
C LEU A 74 5.15 0.85 13.36
N VAL A 75 5.65 -0.34 13.74
CA VAL A 75 6.40 -0.53 14.99
C VAL A 75 7.72 0.22 14.95
N ILE A 76 8.45 0.18 13.83
CA ILE A 76 9.67 0.98 13.64
C ILE A 76 9.35 2.48 13.73
N SER A 77 8.32 2.91 13.00
CA SER A 77 7.83 4.29 13.00
C SER A 77 7.53 4.79 14.42
N HIS A 78 6.87 3.96 15.23
CA HIS A 78 6.54 4.28 16.61
C HIS A 78 7.77 4.24 17.52
N LYS A 79 8.42 3.08 17.60
CA LYS A 79 9.43 2.80 18.62
C LYS A 79 10.74 3.55 18.40
N LEU A 80 11.15 3.74 17.15
CA LEU A 80 12.44 4.33 16.80
C LEU A 80 12.31 5.77 16.31
N LEU A 81 11.16 6.14 15.74
CA LEU A 81 10.97 7.43 15.08
C LEU A 81 9.84 8.27 15.70
N GLY A 82 9.23 7.77 16.77
CA GLY A 82 8.38 8.56 17.66
C GLY A 82 6.97 8.86 17.16
N THR A 83 6.43 8.14 16.18
CA THR A 83 5.01 8.33 15.83
C THR A 83 4.09 7.73 16.89
N ASP A 84 3.04 8.44 17.30
CA ASP A 84 2.05 7.97 18.29
C ASP A 84 0.60 8.08 17.79
N THR A 85 0.43 8.50 16.54
CA THR A 85 -0.87 8.64 15.89
C THR A 85 -0.88 7.84 14.59
N TRP A 86 -1.90 7.01 14.40
CA TRP A 86 -2.04 6.16 13.22
C TRP A 86 -3.32 6.48 12.44
N LEU A 87 -3.18 6.72 11.15
CA LEU A 87 -4.30 6.90 10.21
C LEU A 87 -4.40 5.66 9.31
N VAL A 88 -5.49 4.91 9.41
CA VAL A 88 -5.80 3.80 8.51
C VAL A 88 -6.82 4.28 7.50
N ILE A 89 -6.41 4.41 6.24
CA ILE A 89 -7.21 5.01 5.17
C ILE A 89 -7.43 3.98 4.07
N HIS A 90 -8.66 3.50 3.94
CA HIS A 90 -9.11 2.73 2.78
C HIS A 90 -9.80 3.67 1.78
N HIS A 91 -10.08 3.17 0.57
CA HIS A 91 -10.81 3.92 -0.44
C HIS A 91 -11.86 3.03 -1.10
N THR A 92 -12.88 3.66 -1.66
CA THR A 92 -13.92 3.00 -2.46
C THR A 92 -13.39 2.61 -3.84
N ASP A 93 -14.09 1.70 -4.50
CA ASP A 93 -13.71 1.19 -5.84
C ASP A 93 -12.27 0.64 -5.82
N CYS A 94 -11.96 -0.13 -4.78
CA CYS A 94 -10.65 -0.71 -4.61
C CYS A 94 -10.51 -1.95 -5.48
N GLY A 95 -9.39 -2.09 -6.21
CA GLY A 95 -9.12 -3.30 -6.99
C GLY A 95 -9.19 -4.59 -6.15
N MET A 96 -8.87 -4.50 -4.87
CA MET A 96 -9.02 -5.61 -3.93
C MET A 96 -10.48 -6.03 -3.70
N GLU A 97 -11.50 -5.28 -4.13
CA GLU A 97 -12.90 -5.69 -3.99
C GLU A 97 -13.36 -6.57 -5.17
N THR A 98 -12.54 -6.68 -6.21
CA THR A 98 -12.94 -7.24 -7.51
C THR A 98 -12.60 -8.71 -7.70
N PHE A 99 -11.91 -9.34 -6.74
CA PHE A 99 -11.53 -10.76 -6.78
C PHE A 99 -11.47 -11.39 -5.37
N THR A 100 -11.36 -12.71 -5.27
CA THR A 100 -11.08 -13.45 -4.02
C THR A 100 -9.68 -14.07 -4.02
N ASP A 101 -9.18 -14.47 -2.84
CA ASP A 101 -7.87 -15.12 -2.73
C ASP A 101 -7.85 -16.42 -3.58
N GLU A 102 -8.95 -17.16 -3.64
CA GLU A 102 -9.11 -18.37 -4.46
C GLU A 102 -9.06 -18.09 -5.96
N GLU A 103 -9.74 -17.02 -6.44
CA GLU A 103 -9.69 -16.63 -7.85
C GLU A 103 -8.25 -16.28 -8.26
N LYS A 104 -7.56 -15.49 -7.44
CA LYS A 104 -6.16 -15.13 -7.66
C LYS A 104 -5.23 -16.35 -7.62
N ASP A 105 -5.42 -17.26 -6.67
CA ASP A 105 -4.66 -18.51 -6.60
C ASP A 105 -4.85 -19.33 -7.88
N GLY A 106 -6.10 -19.48 -8.34
CA GLY A 106 -6.42 -20.17 -9.59
C GLY A 106 -5.69 -19.58 -10.79
N PHE A 107 -5.68 -18.25 -10.94
CA PHE A 107 -4.95 -17.58 -12.01
C PHE A 107 -3.45 -17.84 -11.94
N LEU A 108 -2.82 -17.63 -10.77
CA LEU A 108 -1.37 -17.83 -10.64
C LEU A 108 -0.95 -19.28 -10.86
N ILE A 109 -1.80 -20.26 -10.52
CA ILE A 109 -1.55 -21.68 -10.76
C ILE A 109 -1.65 -22.01 -12.26
N GLN A 110 -2.58 -21.38 -12.98
CA GLN A 110 -2.77 -21.59 -14.40
C GLN A 110 -1.64 -20.97 -15.22
N SER A 111 -1.37 -19.67 -15.06
CA SER A 111 -0.34 -18.96 -15.80
C SER A 111 0.28 -17.79 -15.01
N LEU A 112 1.44 -17.32 -15.46
CA LEU A 112 2.05 -16.08 -14.96
C LEU A 112 1.77 -14.87 -15.87
N GLU A 113 0.91 -15.04 -16.86
CA GLU A 113 0.47 -13.93 -17.71
C GLU A 113 -0.47 -13.00 -16.94
N THR A 114 -0.57 -11.75 -17.40
CA THR A 114 -1.42 -10.77 -16.72
C THR A 114 -2.88 -11.10 -16.99
N ALA A 115 -3.63 -11.46 -15.94
CA ALA A 115 -5.08 -11.63 -16.03
C ALA A 115 -5.76 -10.35 -16.52
N VAL A 116 -6.83 -10.51 -17.30
CA VAL A 116 -7.57 -9.40 -17.92
C VAL A 116 -8.95 -9.31 -17.28
N HIS A 117 -9.43 -8.08 -17.04
CA HIS A 117 -10.80 -7.85 -16.64
C HIS A 117 -11.68 -7.62 -17.88
N ASP A 118 -12.65 -8.48 -18.12
CA ASP A 118 -13.52 -8.43 -19.32
C ASP A 118 -14.70 -7.44 -19.21
N GLY A 119 -14.72 -6.66 -18.13
CA GLY A 119 -15.82 -5.74 -17.77
C GLY A 119 -16.85 -6.36 -16.82
N LYS A 120 -16.78 -7.67 -16.56
CA LYS A 120 -17.63 -8.36 -15.57
C LYS A 120 -16.82 -9.13 -14.54
N LYS A 121 -15.73 -9.78 -14.96
CA LYS A 121 -14.88 -10.59 -14.10
C LYS A 121 -13.44 -10.59 -14.59
N TRP A 122 -12.55 -11.04 -13.71
CA TRP A 122 -11.19 -11.40 -14.08
C TRP A 122 -11.18 -12.73 -14.82
N VAL A 123 -10.33 -12.80 -15.85
CA VAL A 123 -10.09 -13.99 -16.65
C VAL A 123 -8.59 -14.13 -16.85
N ASP A 124 -8.06 -15.32 -16.58
CA ASP A 124 -6.72 -15.70 -17.02
C ASP A 124 -6.79 -16.33 -18.42
N GLY A 125 -6.15 -15.68 -19.39
CA GLY A 125 -6.05 -16.13 -20.77
C GLY A 125 -4.71 -16.79 -21.12
N GLY A 126 -3.79 -16.90 -20.15
CA GLY A 126 -2.48 -17.48 -20.39
C GLY A 126 -2.52 -18.99 -20.53
N GLU A 127 -1.59 -19.53 -21.33
CA GLU A 127 -1.47 -20.97 -21.61
C GLU A 127 -0.60 -21.71 -20.58
N GLY A 128 0.11 -20.97 -19.71
CA GLY A 128 0.96 -21.49 -18.65
C GLY A 128 2.44 -21.63 -19.03
N PRO A 129 3.28 -22.20 -18.16
CA PRO A 129 2.93 -22.69 -16.82
C PRO A 129 2.72 -21.55 -15.80
N GLY A 130 1.87 -21.80 -14.80
CA GLY A 130 1.78 -20.98 -13.59
C GLY A 130 2.73 -21.45 -12.47
N SER A 131 2.43 -21.03 -11.24
CA SER A 131 3.20 -21.35 -10.02
C SER A 131 2.31 -21.49 -8.80
N LEU A 132 2.64 -22.46 -7.94
CA LEU A 132 2.02 -22.67 -6.62
C LEU A 132 2.54 -21.69 -5.56
N GLU A 133 3.62 -20.96 -5.81
CA GLU A 133 4.19 -20.02 -4.84
C GLU A 133 3.19 -18.92 -4.43
N GLY A 134 2.27 -18.59 -5.34
CA GLY A 134 1.22 -17.60 -5.12
C GLY A 134 0.26 -17.95 -3.97
N SER A 135 0.08 -19.23 -3.65
CA SER A 135 -0.83 -19.71 -2.60
C SER A 135 -0.34 -19.40 -1.17
N ASN A 136 0.96 -19.12 -1.01
CA ASN A 136 1.52 -18.72 0.28
C ASN A 136 1.33 -17.21 0.56
N LEU A 137 0.87 -16.45 -0.44
CA LEU A 137 0.62 -15.03 -0.32
C LEU A 137 -0.83 -14.81 0.09
N SER A 138 -1.07 -14.55 1.38
CA SER A 138 -2.40 -14.15 1.84
C SER A 138 -2.65 -12.69 1.49
N PHE A 139 -3.64 -12.44 0.63
CA PHE A 139 -4.09 -11.09 0.25
C PHE A 139 -5.16 -10.56 1.22
N ARG A 140 -5.61 -11.43 2.14
CA ARG A 140 -6.55 -11.14 3.23
C ARG A 140 -7.85 -10.57 2.71
N ASN A 141 -8.41 -11.06 1.60
CA ASN A 141 -9.40 -10.32 0.81
C ASN A 141 -10.90 -10.68 1.03
N PRO A 142 -11.62 -10.21 2.08
CA PRO A 142 -13.06 -10.47 2.21
C PRO A 142 -13.91 -9.35 1.61
N LYS A 143 -14.78 -9.58 0.62
CA LYS A 143 -15.67 -8.56 -0.01
C LYS A 143 -16.57 -7.81 1.00
N SER A 144 -16.14 -6.70 1.63
CA SER A 144 -17.01 -5.75 2.40
C SER A 144 -16.25 -4.59 3.09
N ALA A 145 -16.99 -3.57 3.54
CA ALA A 145 -16.51 -2.41 4.32
C ALA A 145 -15.99 -2.76 5.74
N ILE A 146 -16.14 -4.00 6.22
CA ILE A 146 -15.61 -4.48 7.50
C ILE A 146 -14.06 -4.36 7.55
N ARG A 147 -13.41 -4.34 6.36
CA ARG A 147 -11.94 -4.29 6.15
C ARG A 147 -11.19 -3.16 6.85
N MET A 148 -11.75 -1.95 6.86
CA MET A 148 -11.09 -0.79 7.46
C MET A 148 -11.06 -0.95 8.98
N TYR A 149 -12.19 -1.34 9.57
CA TYR A 149 -12.31 -1.60 11.00
C TYR A 149 -11.41 -2.74 11.46
N GLU A 150 -11.29 -3.83 10.69
CA GLU A 150 -10.34 -4.90 10.99
C GLU A 150 -8.88 -4.42 11.00
N SER A 151 -8.50 -3.62 9.99
CA SER A 151 -7.14 -3.08 9.88
C SER A 151 -6.84 -2.11 11.03
N ALA A 152 -7.79 -1.22 11.33
CA ALA A 152 -7.70 -0.31 12.47
C ALA A 152 -7.69 -1.06 13.81
N HIS A 153 -8.52 -2.10 13.96
CA HIS A 153 -8.56 -2.94 15.15
C HIS A 153 -7.25 -3.70 15.34
N ARG A 154 -6.64 -4.21 14.27
CA ARG A 154 -5.33 -4.87 14.34
C ARG A 154 -4.22 -3.89 14.72
N VAL A 155 -4.21 -2.69 14.16
CA VAL A 155 -3.26 -1.62 14.54
C VAL A 155 -3.46 -1.20 16.01
N LYS A 156 -4.71 -1.09 16.47
CA LYS A 156 -5.02 -0.75 17.87
C LYS A 156 -4.72 -1.90 18.84
N GLY A 157 -4.94 -3.14 18.41
CA GLY A 157 -4.85 -4.33 19.25
C GLY A 157 -3.45 -4.89 19.39
N THR A 158 -2.47 -4.42 18.61
CA THR A 158 -1.08 -4.85 18.77
C THR A 158 -0.42 -4.14 19.95
N GLN A 159 0.04 -4.94 20.92
CA GLN A 159 0.81 -4.43 22.07
C GLN A 159 2.15 -3.81 21.68
N LEU A 160 2.60 -4.03 20.43
CA LEU A 160 3.82 -3.41 19.93
C LEU A 160 3.64 -1.94 19.54
N LEU A 161 2.39 -1.49 19.40
CA LEU A 161 2.02 -0.09 19.14
C LEU A 161 1.30 0.54 20.34
N SER A 162 1.26 -0.12 21.50
CA SER A 162 0.70 0.48 22.70
C SER A 162 1.71 1.46 23.32
N GLY A 163 1.37 2.74 23.25
CA GLY A 163 1.97 3.84 23.99
C GLY A 163 0.89 4.56 24.79
#